data_AF-A0A9C9KTC3-F1
#
_entry.id   AF-A0A9C9KTC3-F1
#
_cell.length_a   1.000
_cell.length_b   1.000
_cell.length_c   1.000
_cell.angle_alpha   90.00
_cell.angle_beta   90.00
_cell.angle_gamma   90.00
#
_symmetry.space_group_name_H-M   'P 1'
#
loop_
_entity.id
_entity.type
_entity.pdbx_description
1 polymer ?
#
loop_
_entity_poly.entity_id
_entity_poly.type
_entity_poly.pdbx_seq_one_letter_code
_entity_poly.pdbx_strand_id
1 'polypeptide(L)' 'MLFSTLLFLLGGCSSVEPWVKPYERAHLADPIMSFGRDPVADSYISHIYQVREGARGAEGGHGGGCGCN' A
#
# COMPACT_ATOMS: atom_id res chain seq x y z
N MET A 1 -14.13 -35.05 -17.61
CA MET A 1 -15.05 -34.27 -16.75
C MET A 1 -14.37 -33.65 -15.53
N LEU A 2 -13.32 -34.27 -14.95
CA LEU A 2 -12.54 -33.73 -13.82
C LEU A 2 -11.68 -32.47 -14.12
N PHE A 3 -11.32 -32.23 -15.38
CA PHE A 3 -10.45 -31.10 -15.74
C PHE A 3 -11.18 -29.74 -15.71
N SER A 4 -12.50 -29.73 -15.92
CA SER A 4 -13.31 -28.51 -15.97
C SER A 4 -13.60 -27.94 -14.57
N THR A 5 -13.72 -28.81 -13.56
CA THR A 5 -13.99 -28.39 -12.17
C THR A 5 -12.78 -27.72 -11.51
N LEU A 6 -11.56 -28.06 -11.96
CA LEU A 6 -10.33 -27.47 -11.42
C LEU A 6 -10.19 -25.98 -11.78
N LEU A 7 -10.61 -25.56 -12.98
CA LEU A 7 -10.50 -24.17 -13.44
C LEU A 7 -11.37 -23.19 -12.64
N PHE A 8 -12.50 -23.63 -12.09
CA PHE A 8 -13.40 -22.78 -11.31
C PHE A 8 -12.83 -22.42 -9.92
N LEU A 9 -11.91 -23.22 -9.38
CA LEU A 9 -11.29 -22.97 -8.06
C LEU A 9 -10.17 -21.91 -8.10
N LEU A 10 -9.64 -21.59 -9.29
CA LEU A 10 -8.65 -20.51 -9.47
C LEU A 10 -9.29 -19.16 -9.84
N GLY A 11 -10.61 -19.10 -9.98
CA GLY A 11 -11.33 -17.86 -10.23
C GLY A 11 -11.44 -17.01 -8.97
N GLY A 12 -10.53 -16.04 -8.80
CA GLY A 12 -10.70 -14.98 -7.81
C GLY A 12 -11.94 -14.12 -8.12
N CYS A 13 -12.62 -13.63 -7.08
CA CYS A 13 -13.76 -12.72 -7.21
C CYS A 13 -13.24 -11.34 -7.70
N SER A 14 -13.04 -11.20 -9.01
CA SER A 14 -12.46 -9.99 -9.62
C SER A 14 -13.49 -8.91 -9.94
N SER A 15 -14.79 -9.19 -9.80
CA SER A 15 -15.89 -8.27 -10.14
C SER A 15 -16.61 -7.71 -8.91
N VAL A 16 -15.89 -7.40 -7.84
CA VAL A 16 -16.49 -6.70 -6.70
C VAL A 16 -16.66 -5.23 -7.09
N GLU A 17 -17.77 -4.94 -7.76
CA GLU A 17 -18.28 -3.59 -7.96
C GLU A 17 -19.08 -3.18 -6.71
N PRO A 18 -18.89 -1.94 -6.20
CA PRO A 18 -18.19 -0.83 -6.83
C PRO A 18 -16.71 -0.74 -6.40
N TRP A 19 -15.80 -0.63 -7.36
CA TRP A 19 -14.42 -0.22 -7.07
C TRP A 19 -14.40 1.22 -6.53
N VAL A 20 -13.46 1.52 -5.63
CA VAL A 20 -13.22 2.88 -5.14
C VAL A 20 -12.81 3.75 -6.33
N LYS A 21 -13.56 4.82 -6.59
CA LYS A 21 -13.25 5.72 -7.72
C LYS A 21 -11.90 6.40 -7.50
N PRO A 22 -11.17 6.77 -8.57
CA PRO A 22 -9.85 7.39 -8.43
C PRO A 22 -9.81 8.61 -7.49
N TYR A 23 -10.88 9.40 -7.46
CA TYR A 23 -11.01 10.58 -6.60
C TYR A 23 -11.39 10.27 -5.14
N GLU A 24 -11.95 9.10 -4.86
CA GLU A 24 -12.27 8.65 -3.49
C GLU A 24 -11.04 8.07 -2.78
N ARG A 25 -9.99 7.70 -3.55
CA ARG A 25 -8.73 7.18 -2.99
C ARG A 25 -8.00 8.17 -2.08
N ALA A 26 -8.23 9.48 -2.27
CA ALA A 26 -7.67 10.50 -1.39
C ALA A 26 -8.18 10.37 0.07
N HIS A 27 -9.37 9.79 0.26
CA HIS A 27 -10.00 9.58 1.56
C HIS A 27 -9.76 8.17 2.12
N LEU A 28 -9.01 7.33 1.41
CA LEU A 28 -8.72 5.97 1.86
C LEU A 28 -7.76 5.94 3.05
N ALA A 29 -6.99 7.02 3.26
CA ALA A 29 -6.02 7.11 4.32
C ALA A 29 -6.35 8.25 5.29
N ASP A 30 -7.01 7.91 6.39
CA ASP A 30 -7.19 8.81 7.53
C ASP A 30 -5.85 9.16 8.20
N PRO A 31 -5.68 10.40 8.69
CA PRO A 31 -4.47 10.81 9.41
C PRO A 31 -4.12 9.95 10.63
N ILE A 32 -5.10 9.26 11.21
CA ILE A 32 -4.90 8.32 12.34
C ILE A 32 -4.14 7.06 11.93
N MET A 33 -4.15 6.71 10.64
CA MET A 33 -3.43 5.53 10.11
C MET A 33 -1.95 5.82 9.83
N SER A 34 -1.49 7.05 10.09
CA SER A 34 -0.07 7.39 10.02
C SER A 34 0.73 6.62 11.06
N PHE A 35 1.77 5.90 10.63
CA PHE A 35 2.68 5.17 11.51
C PHE A 35 3.45 6.09 12.47
N GLY A 36 3.68 7.32 12.04
CA GLY A 36 4.42 8.33 12.78
C GLY A 36 3.58 9.57 13.02
N ARG A 37 3.83 10.22 14.17
CA ARG A 37 3.15 11.46 14.56
C ARG A 37 3.80 12.70 13.97
N ASP A 38 5.10 12.63 13.70
CA ASP A 38 5.90 13.76 13.20
C ASP A 38 6.64 13.35 11.91
N PRO A 39 6.10 13.74 10.74
CA PRO A 39 6.68 13.35 9.46
C PRO A 39 8.07 13.97 9.22
N VAL A 40 8.39 15.10 9.87
CA VAL A 40 9.70 15.75 9.71
C VAL A 40 10.77 14.93 10.44
N ALA A 41 10.49 14.54 11.68
CA ALA A 41 11.39 13.68 12.46
C ALA A 41 11.60 12.31 11.79
N ASP A 42 10.54 11.68 11.29
CA ASP A 42 10.62 10.38 10.62
C ASP A 42 11.46 10.44 9.34
N SER A 43 11.30 11.51 8.54
CA SER A 43 12.10 11.71 7.33
C SER A 43 13.60 11.88 7.63
N TYR A 44 13.92 12.57 8.72
CA TYR A 44 15.30 12.77 9.18
C TYR A 44 15.94 11.44 9.60
N ILE A 45 15.23 10.63 10.39
CA ILE A 45 15.70 9.32 10.83
C ILE A 45 15.85 8.35 9.66
N SER A 46 14.88 8.31 8.74
CA SER A 46 14.94 7.53 7.50
C SER A 46 16.20 7.87 6.69
N HIS A 47 16.53 9.16 6.53
CA HIS A 47 17.75 9.58 5.84
C HIS A 47 19.02 9.02 6.50
N ILE A 48 19.08 9.00 7.83
CA ILE A 48 20.21 8.43 8.57
C ILE A 48 20.34 6.93 8.29
N TYR A 49 19.24 6.17 8.32
CA TYR A 49 19.26 4.74 8.01
C TYR A 49 19.67 4.47 6.57
N GLN A 50 19.18 5.24 5.60
CA GLN A 50 19.58 5.12 4.19
C GLN A 50 21.09 5.31 3.99
N VAL A 51 21.70 6.24 4.72
CA VAL A 51 23.14 6.51 4.64
C VAL A 51 23.94 5.42 5.34
N ARG A 52 23.49 4.95 6.51
CA ARG A 52 24.20 3.96 7.31
C ARG A 52 24.13 2.56 6.73
N GLU A 53 22.94 2.15 6.30
CA GLU A 53 22.66 0.79 5.86
C GLU A 53 22.81 0.62 4.34
N GLY A 54 23.01 1.72 3.59
CA GLY A 54 23.11 1.70 2.13
C GLY A 54 21.82 1.26 1.43
N ALA A 55 20.71 1.10 2.16
CA ALA A 55 19.43 0.68 1.64
C ALA A 55 18.57 1.93 1.32
N ARG A 56 18.52 2.30 0.04
CA ARG A 56 17.63 3.38 -0.44
C ARG A 56 16.37 2.78 -1.07
N GLY A 57 15.22 3.40 -0.78
CA GLY A 57 13.95 3.07 -1.42
C GLY A 57 13.17 1.89 -0.83
N ALA A 58 13.67 1.24 0.22
CA ALA A 58 12.96 0.16 0.93
C ALA A 58 12.01 0.68 2.03
N GLU A 59 12.04 1.98 2.31
CA GLU A 59 11.29 2.64 3.39
C GLU A 59 9.79 2.81 3.06
N GLY A 60 9.37 2.49 1.83
CA GLY A 60 8.01 2.70 1.36
C GLY A 60 7.49 1.56 0.48
N GLY A 61 6.62 0.74 1.06
CA GLY A 61 5.59 -0.01 0.32
C GLY A 61 4.23 0.58 0.69
N HIS A 62 3.27 0.55 -0.26
CA HIS A 62 1.92 1.11 -0.15
C HIS A 62 1.35 0.99 1.29
N GLY A 63 1.55 2.04 2.10
CA GLY A 63 1.25 2.09 3.52
C GLY A 63 0.32 3.26 3.79
N GLY A 64 -0.63 3.07 4.72
CA GLY A 64 -1.80 3.91 4.99
C GLY A 64 -1.57 5.42 4.94
N GLY A 65 -1.73 5.99 3.75
CA GLY A 65 -1.44 7.37 3.37
C GLY A 65 -1.71 7.46 1.87
N CYS A 66 -2.22 8.59 1.35
CA CYS A 66 -2.47 8.86 -0.09
C CYS A 66 -1.45 8.11 -0.93
N GLY A 67 -1.81 6.94 -1.47
CA GLY A 67 -0.92 6.01 -2.18
C GLY A 67 -0.50 6.58 -3.53
N CYS A 68 0.08 7.77 -3.45
CA CYS A 68 0.36 8.73 -4.47
C CYS A 68 1.87 8.69 -4.60
N ASN A 69 2.30 7.84 -5.53
CA ASN A 69 3.63 7.93 -6.12
C ASN A 69 3.69 9.19 -6.99
#